data_AF-A0A8T5UJ70-F1
#
_entry.id   AF-A0A8T5UJ70-F1
#
_cell.length_a   1.000
_cell.length_b   1.000
_cell.length_c   1.000
_cell.angle_alpha   90.00
_cell.angle_beta   90.00
_cell.angle_gamma   90.00
#
_symmetry.space_group_name_H-M   'P 1'
#
loop_
_entity.id
_entity.type
_entity.pdbx_description
1 polymer ?
#
loop_
_entity_poly.entity_id
_entity_poly.type
_entity_poly.pdbx_seq_one_letter_code
_entity_poly.pdbx_strand_id
1 'polypeptide(L)'
;FMVKEEIKEEPEKRLVKWLNQIKTLHVPVQIDTPIILGETDYQTQIREAAYYIALKKPTFDYLCWSLAEKIQKKYNSKPTIEEIKETAEKIYYSSKTYDQLCWLNAEIQIMDTK
;
A
#
# COMPACT_ATOMS: atom_id res chain seq x y z
N PHE A 1 6.54 7.34 39.27
CA PHE A 1 5.78 7.26 38.01
C PHE A 1 6.74 7.56 36.87
N MET A 2 7.25 6.53 36.19
CA MET A 2 8.07 6.71 34.97
C MET A 2 7.10 6.77 33.78
N VAL A 3 7.00 7.96 33.16
CA VAL A 3 6.35 8.10 31.87
C VAL A 3 7.25 7.39 30.85
N LYS A 4 6.77 6.28 30.29
CA LYS A 4 7.40 5.70 29.11
C LYS A 4 7.12 6.66 27.97
N GLU A 5 8.12 7.44 27.57
CA GLU A 5 8.06 8.17 26.30
C GLU A 5 7.97 7.12 25.19
N GLU A 6 6.79 7.00 24.59
CA GLU A 6 6.63 6.27 23.34
C GLU A 6 7.45 7.00 22.28
N ILE A 7 8.58 6.40 21.93
CA ILE A 7 9.41 6.85 20.82
C ILE A 7 8.57 6.69 19.55
N LYS A 8 7.93 7.78 19.11
CA LYS A 8 7.21 7.83 17.84
C LYS A 8 8.20 7.56 16.72
N GLU A 9 8.11 6.36 16.14
CA GLU A 9 8.95 5.96 15.01
C GLU A 9 8.80 7.01 13.90
N GLU A 10 9.93 7.54 13.46
CA GLU A 10 9.99 8.57 12.42
C GLU A 10 9.29 8.06 11.15
N PRO A 11 8.44 8.87 10.49
CA PRO A 11 7.62 8.42 9.36
C PRO A 11 8.45 7.83 8.23
N GLU A 12 9.69 8.30 8.04
CA GLU A 12 10.63 7.76 7.05
C GLU A 12 11.05 6.33 7.36
N LYS A 13 11.34 6.03 8.64
CA LYS A 13 11.70 4.67 9.09
C LYS A 13 10.54 3.71 8.92
N ARG A 14 9.31 4.18 9.19
CA ARG A 14 8.07 3.41 8.97
C ARG A 14 7.85 3.10 7.50
N LEU A 15 8.01 4.09 6.62
CA LEU A 15 7.86 3.92 5.17
C LEU A 15 8.93 2.97 4.61
N VAL A 16 10.19 3.12 5.01
CA VAL A 16 11.28 2.23 4.57
C VAL A 16 11.04 0.79 5.03
N LYS A 17 10.61 0.61 6.29
CA LYS A 17 10.28 -0.71 6.84
C LYS A 17 9.14 -1.38 6.06
N TRP A 18 8.07 -0.65 5.77
CA TRP A 18 6.95 -1.15 4.98
C TRP A 18 7.35 -1.43 3.52
N LEU A 19 8.12 -0.55 2.88
CA LEU A 19 8.64 -0.77 1.53
C LEU A 19 9.50 -2.03 1.45
N ASN A 20 10.32 -2.31 2.48
CA ASN A 20 11.11 -3.52 2.54
C ASN A 20 10.25 -4.78 2.74
N GLN A 21 9.16 -4.70 3.51
CA GLN A 21 8.19 -5.80 3.65
C GLN A 21 7.47 -6.11 2.32
N ILE A 22 7.20 -5.10 1.49
CA ILE A 22 6.62 -5.32 0.16
C ILE A 22 7.62 -5.92 -0.81
N LYS A 23 8.89 -5.49 -0.76
CA LYS A 23 9.94 -6.06 -1.61
C LYS A 23 10.10 -7.56 -1.39
N THR A 24 9.91 -8.05 -0.17
CA THR A 24 9.93 -9.49 0.13
C THR A 24 8.71 -10.26 -0.38
N LEU A 25 7.61 -9.58 -0.70
CA LEU A 25 6.40 -10.18 -1.25
C LEU A 25 6.34 -10.10 -2.79
N HIS A 26 7.14 -9.22 -3.40
CA HIS A 26 7.21 -9.03 -4.85
C HIS A 26 8.29 -9.92 -5.47
N VAL A 27 7.99 -11.22 -5.61
CA VAL A 27 8.70 -12.05 -6.60
C VAL A 27 8.17 -11.62 -7.98
N PRO A 28 9.03 -11.21 -8.92
CA PRO A 28 8.58 -10.83 -10.25
C PRO A 28 7.92 -12.04 -10.92
N VAL A 29 6.64 -11.92 -11.25
CA VAL A 29 5.89 -12.94 -11.99
C VAL A 29 6.44 -12.99 -13.42
N GLN A 30 7.25 -14.00 -13.73
CA GLN A 30 7.57 -14.36 -15.10
C GLN A 30 6.35 -15.03 -15.71
N ILE A 31 5.69 -14.32 -16.63
CA ILE A 31 4.52 -14.83 -17.36
C ILE A 31 5.07 -15.67 -18.50
N ASP A 32 5.21 -16.98 -18.31
CA ASP A 32 5.32 -18.00 -19.37
C ASP A 32 5.14 -19.42 -18.79
N THR A 33 4.05 -19.73 -18.09
CA THR A 33 3.63 -21.14 -17.83
C THR A 33 2.15 -21.23 -17.42
N PRO A 34 1.35 -22.18 -17.96
CA PRO A 34 -0.08 -22.25 -17.68
C PRO A 34 -0.39 -22.88 -16.30
N ILE A 35 -1.17 -22.14 -15.52
CA ILE A 35 -2.10 -22.54 -14.42
C ILE A 35 -1.48 -23.16 -13.14
N ILE A 36 -1.44 -22.29 -12.11
CA ILE A 36 -1.76 -22.48 -10.68
C ILE A 36 -0.90 -23.48 -9.89
N LEU A 37 0.26 -23.00 -9.45
CA LEU A 37 0.82 -23.35 -8.15
C LEU A 37 0.35 -22.31 -7.12
N GLY A 38 -0.82 -22.57 -6.52
CA GLY A 38 -1.22 -22.08 -5.19
C GLY A 38 -1.25 -20.57 -4.96
N GLU A 39 -2.03 -19.81 -5.72
CA GLU A 39 -2.45 -18.49 -5.20
C GLU A 39 -3.26 -18.70 -3.92
N THR A 40 -2.90 -17.96 -2.87
CA THR A 40 -3.70 -17.95 -1.65
C THR A 40 -5.06 -17.30 -1.94
N ASP A 41 -6.09 -17.69 -1.20
CA ASP A 41 -7.40 -17.01 -1.22
C ASP A 41 -7.23 -15.49 -0.98
N TYR A 42 -6.27 -15.11 -0.13
CA TYR A 42 -5.90 -13.73 0.10
C TYR A 42 -5.36 -12.99 -1.14
N GLN A 43 -4.43 -13.60 -1.88
CA GLN A 43 -3.92 -13.01 -3.13
C GLN A 43 -5.00 -12.90 -4.20
N THR A 44 -5.92 -13.88 -4.27
CA THR A 44 -7.07 -13.83 -5.17
C THR A 44 -7.97 -12.63 -4.86
N GLN A 45 -8.30 -12.42 -3.58
CA GLN A 45 -9.10 -11.27 -3.14
C GLN A 45 -8.42 -9.94 -3.50
N ILE A 46 -7.09 -9.82 -3.28
CA ILE A 46 -6.34 -8.60 -3.62
C ILE A 46 -6.39 -8.34 -5.12
N ARG A 47 -6.13 -9.36 -5.93
CA ARG A 47 -6.17 -9.23 -7.39
C ARG A 47 -7.53 -8.77 -7.88
N GLU A 48 -8.62 -9.39 -7.40
CA GLU A 48 -9.98 -9.02 -7.79
C GLU A 48 -10.30 -7.58 -7.38
N ALA A 49 -9.97 -7.19 -6.14
CA ALA A 49 -10.16 -5.83 -5.67
C ALA A 49 -9.33 -4.81 -6.49
N ALA A 50 -8.07 -5.14 -6.80
CA ALA A 50 -7.19 -4.30 -7.62
C ALA A 50 -7.73 -4.13 -9.04
N TYR A 51 -8.26 -5.20 -9.64
CA TYR A 51 -8.94 -5.15 -10.93
C TYR A 51 -10.13 -4.18 -10.92
N TYR A 52 -11.00 -4.26 -9.90
CA TYR A 52 -12.13 -3.32 -9.77
C TYR A 52 -11.70 -1.88 -9.50
N ILE A 53 -10.57 -1.64 -8.84
CA ILE A 53 -9.98 -0.30 -8.72
C ILE A 53 -9.55 0.21 -10.10
N ALA A 54 -8.80 -0.61 -10.85
CA ALA A 54 -8.31 -0.23 -12.18
C ALA A 54 -9.45 0.04 -13.17
N LEU A 55 -10.54 -0.73 -13.11
CA LEU A 55 -11.74 -0.52 -13.95
C LEU A 55 -12.37 0.86 -13.78
N LYS A 56 -12.26 1.48 -12.60
CA LYS A 56 -12.74 2.85 -12.34
C LYS A 56 -11.85 3.92 -12.99
N LYS A 57 -10.70 3.52 -13.56
CA LYS A 57 -9.71 4.39 -14.20
C LYS A 57 -9.34 5.63 -13.36
N PRO A 58 -9.04 5.48 -12.05
CA PRO A 58 -8.51 6.59 -11.27
C PRO A 58 -7.24 7.16 -11.92
N THR A 59 -6.92 8.42 -11.66
CA THR A 59 -5.63 8.96 -12.07
C THR A 59 -4.51 8.36 -11.22
N PHE A 60 -3.28 8.38 -11.74
CA PHE A 60 -2.11 7.95 -10.98
C PHE A 60 -1.96 8.74 -9.67
N ASP A 61 -2.12 10.07 -9.72
CA ASP A 61 -2.07 10.96 -8.56
C ASP A 61 -3.12 10.59 -7.51
N TYR A 62 -4.33 10.25 -7.95
CA TYR A 62 -5.39 9.79 -7.05
C TYR A 62 -5.02 8.49 -6.36
N LEU A 63 -4.43 7.53 -7.09
CA LEU A 63 -3.98 6.28 -6.49
C LEU A 63 -2.87 6.50 -5.45
N CYS A 64 -1.93 7.42 -5.72
CA CYS A 64 -0.90 7.82 -4.75
C CYS A 64 -1.52 8.45 -3.51
N TRP A 65 -2.45 9.38 -3.69
CA TRP A 65 -3.15 10.05 -2.59
C TRP A 65 -3.98 9.07 -1.76
N SER A 66 -4.76 8.21 -2.40
CA SER A 66 -5.60 7.22 -1.72
C SER A 66 -4.75 6.23 -0.91
N LEU A 67 -3.62 5.80 -1.46
CA LEU A 67 -2.68 4.92 -0.76
C LEU A 67 -2.06 5.64 0.44
N ALA A 68 -1.61 6.88 0.27
CA ALA A 68 -1.06 7.71 1.34
C ALA A 68 -2.06 7.91 2.49
N GLU A 69 -3.30 8.23 2.16
CA GLU A 69 -4.36 8.44 3.16
C GLU A 69 -4.59 7.17 3.99
N LYS A 70 -4.70 6.01 3.35
CA LYS A 70 -4.87 4.72 4.04
C LYS A 70 -3.67 4.38 4.93
N ILE A 71 -2.45 4.57 4.42
CA ILE A 71 -1.21 4.35 5.18
C ILE A 71 -1.21 5.24 6.43
N GLN A 72 -1.52 6.53 6.29
CA GLN A 72 -1.50 7.45 7.42
C GLN A 72 -2.60 7.14 8.44
N LYS A 73 -3.81 6.80 7.98
CA LYS A 73 -4.94 6.40 8.84
C LYS A 73 -4.64 5.17 9.70
N LYS A 74 -3.77 4.27 9.23
CA LYS A 74 -3.35 3.08 9.98
C LYS A 74 -2.57 3.40 11.26
N TYR A 75 -1.84 4.52 11.28
CA TYR A 75 -0.99 4.90 12.41
C TYR A 75 -1.51 6.12 13.18
N ASN A 76 -2.29 6.98 12.52
CA ASN A 76 -2.92 8.16 13.08
C ASN A 76 -4.36 8.22 12.58
N SER A 77 -5.36 8.08 13.45
CA SER A 77 -6.78 8.08 13.06
C SER A 77 -7.26 9.41 12.47
N LYS A 78 -6.49 10.49 12.63
CA LYS A 78 -6.76 11.82 12.06
C LYS A 78 -5.46 12.42 11.51
N PRO A 79 -4.95 11.91 10.37
CA PRO A 79 -3.78 12.49 9.75
C PRO A 79 -4.10 13.85 9.13
N THR A 80 -3.13 14.76 9.15
CA THR A 80 -3.30 16.06 8.51
C THR A 80 -3.21 15.93 6.98
N ILE A 81 -3.72 16.95 6.28
CA ILE A 81 -3.63 16.98 4.81
C ILE A 81 -2.15 17.04 4.38
N GLU A 82 -1.31 17.76 5.11
CA GLU A 82 0.13 17.86 4.87
C GLU A 82 0.83 16.51 5.03
N GLU A 83 0.50 15.74 6.07
CA GLU A 83 1.03 14.39 6.31
C GLU A 83 0.65 13.43 5.17
N ILE A 84 -0.59 13.52 4.68
CA ILE A 84 -1.06 12.73 3.53
C ILE A 84 -0.32 13.16 2.27
N LYS A 85 -0.22 14.47 2.03
CA LYS A 85 0.45 15.03 0.84
C LYS A 85 1.92 14.61 0.76
N GLU A 86 2.67 14.74 1.86
CA GLU A 86 4.08 14.34 1.91
C GLU A 86 4.24 12.85 1.57
N THR A 87 3.36 12.00 2.11
CA THR A 87 3.36 10.57 1.82
C THR A 87 2.98 10.28 0.37
N ALA A 88 2.00 11.00 -0.18
CA ALA A 88 1.57 10.85 -1.57
C ALA A 88 2.68 11.24 -2.55
N GLU A 89 3.41 12.33 -2.30
CA GLU A 89 4.59 12.72 -3.09
C GLU A 89 5.67 11.64 -3.03
N LYS A 90 5.98 11.11 -1.83
CA LYS A 90 6.94 10.00 -1.67
C LYS A 90 6.53 8.77 -2.50
N ILE A 91 5.24 8.43 -2.53
CA ILE A 91 4.71 7.32 -3.33
C ILE A 91 4.82 7.63 -4.83
N TYR A 92 4.45 8.85 -5.25
CA TYR A 92 4.49 9.28 -6.65
C TYR A 92 5.89 9.10 -7.24
N TYR A 93 6.93 9.47 -6.49
CA TYR A 93 8.33 9.33 -6.92
C TYR A 93 8.93 7.93 -6.67
N SER A 94 8.20 6.99 -6.08
CA SER A 94 8.74 5.66 -5.67
C SER A 94 8.89 4.62 -6.81
N SER A 95 8.84 5.06 -8.07
CA SER A 95 8.94 4.21 -9.28
C SER A 95 7.88 3.09 -9.36
N LYS A 96 6.73 3.25 -8.70
CA LYS A 96 5.62 2.30 -8.76
C LYS A 96 4.86 2.44 -10.08
N THR A 97 4.42 1.32 -10.63
CA THR A 97 3.52 1.33 -11.78
C THR A 97 2.07 1.56 -11.34
N TYR A 98 1.22 1.95 -12.29
CA TYR A 98 -0.21 2.12 -12.05
C TYR A 98 -0.85 0.85 -11.46
N ASP A 99 -0.54 -0.32 -12.02
CA ASP A 99 -1.08 -1.61 -11.56
C ASP A 99 -0.60 -1.95 -10.15
N GLN A 100 0.66 -1.66 -9.84
CA GLN A 100 1.19 -1.82 -8.48
C GLN A 100 0.48 -0.90 -7.48
N LEU A 101 0.13 0.32 -7.86
CA LEU A 101 -0.66 1.21 -7.00
C LEU A 101 -2.09 0.71 -6.80
N CYS A 102 -2.73 0.14 -7.83
CA CYS A 102 -4.03 -0.51 -7.71
C CYS A 102 -3.96 -1.69 -6.73
N TRP A 103 -2.92 -2.52 -6.86
CA TRP A 103 -2.68 -3.66 -5.98
C TRP A 103 -2.50 -3.23 -4.52
N LEU A 104 -1.62 -2.27 -4.24
CA LEU A 104 -1.35 -1.79 -2.88
C LEU A 104 -2.58 -1.16 -2.24
N ASN A 105 -3.38 -0.43 -3.02
CA ASN A 105 -4.64 0.14 -2.56
C ASN A 105 -5.68 -0.94 -2.18
N ALA A 106 -5.71 -2.05 -2.92
CA ALA A 106 -6.57 -3.19 -2.64
C ALA A 106 -6.09 -4.00 -1.42
N GLU A 107 -4.78 -4.23 -1.31
CA GLU A 107 -4.16 -4.95 -0.20
C GLU A 107 -4.49 -4.30 1.14
N ILE A 108 -4.29 -2.98 1.28
CA ILE A 108 -4.64 -2.28 2.53
C ILE A 108 -6.14 -2.32 2.79
N GLN A 109 -6.99 -2.18 1.76
CA GLN A 109 -8.44 -2.25 1.93
C GLN A 109 -8.88 -3.61 2.49
N ILE A 110 -8.29 -4.71 2.03
CA ILE A 110 -8.63 -6.06 2.50
C ILE A 110 -8.10 -6.29 3.92
N MET A 111 -6.90 -5.79 4.23
CA MET A 111 -6.36 -5.85 5.58
C MET A 111 -7.25 -5.13 6.60
N ASP A 112 -7.85 -4.00 6.25
CA ASP A 112 -8.71 -3.22 7.14
C ASP A 112 -10.10 -3.84 7.34
N THR A 113 -10.50 -4.80 6.50
CA THR A 113 -11.79 -5.52 6.63
C THR A 113 -11.77 -6.76 7.52
N LYS A 114 -10.59 -7.14 8.07
CA LYS A 114 -10.43 -8.28 8.99
C LYS A 114 -10.14 -7.80 10.40
#